data_AF-A0A520AA70-F1
#
_entry.id   AF-A0A520AA70-F1
#
_cell.length_a   1.000
_cell.length_b   1.000
_cell.length_c   1.000
_cell.angle_alpha   90.00
_cell.angle_beta   90.00
_cell.angle_gamma   90.00
#
_symmetry.space_group_name_H-M   'P 1'
#
loop_
_entity.id
_entity.type
_entity.pdbx_description
1 polymer ?
#
loop_
_entity_poly.entity_id
_entity_poly.type
_entity_poly.pdbx_seq_one_letter_code
_entity_poly.pdbx_strand_id
1 'polypeptide(L)'
;NDFTTPLHAGEPWTTRDALHADYEARYVRFVQSLRARDPGALIVLWATDLADGEIAAEVTKVVAKLRASGERRLAYVPVNGLAFTACNAHPSLADQKVIADRIAGAIDTQADAWQR
;
A
#
# COMPACT_ATOMS: atom_id res chain seq x y z
N ASN A 1 -6.52 -5.34 -5.32
CA ASN A 1 -7.23 -5.69 -6.56
C ASN A 1 -6.28 -6.06 -7.67
N ASP A 2 -5.25 -5.25 -7.93
CA ASP A 2 -4.25 -5.47 -8.99
C ASP A 2 -3.71 -6.91 -9.02
N PHE A 3 -3.54 -7.52 -7.84
CA PHE A 3 -2.93 -8.84 -7.70
C PHE A 3 -3.90 -9.97 -7.33
N THR A 4 -5.18 -9.68 -7.06
CA THR A 4 -6.10 -10.69 -6.49
C THR A 4 -6.65 -11.68 -7.51
N THR A 5 -6.34 -11.49 -8.79
CA THR A 5 -6.71 -12.40 -9.88
C THR A 5 -5.50 -12.69 -10.78
N PRO A 6 -5.49 -13.85 -11.45
CA PRO A 6 -4.60 -14.08 -12.58
C PRO A 6 -4.85 -13.06 -13.70
N LEU A 7 -3.84 -12.85 -14.54
CA LEU A 7 -4.00 -12.05 -15.76
C LEU A 7 -4.90 -12.78 -16.77
N HIS A 8 -5.78 -12.03 -17.41
CA HIS A 8 -6.72 -12.47 -18.42
C HIS A 8 -6.30 -12.01 -19.82
N ALA A 9 -6.76 -12.74 -20.84
CA ALA A 9 -6.56 -12.34 -22.23
C ALA A 9 -7.24 -10.99 -22.51
N GLY A 10 -6.51 -10.07 -23.14
CA GLY A 10 -6.98 -8.71 -23.44
C GLY A 10 -6.57 -7.65 -22.41
N GLU A 11 -5.97 -8.05 -21.29
CA GLU A 11 -5.30 -7.11 -20.40
C GLU A 11 -4.00 -6.57 -21.03
N PRO A 12 -3.56 -5.34 -20.65
CA PRO A 12 -2.37 -4.73 -21.22
C PRO A 12 -1.06 -5.41 -20.78
N TRP A 13 -1.10 -6.25 -19.73
CA TRP A 13 0.06 -6.97 -19.23
C TRP A 13 0.04 -8.43 -19.69
N THR A 14 1.10 -8.86 -20.37
CA THR A 14 1.25 -10.25 -20.84
C THR A 14 1.97 -11.14 -19.83
N THR A 15 2.58 -10.57 -18.79
CA THR A 15 3.30 -11.30 -17.73
C THR A 15 3.06 -10.66 -16.37
N ARG A 16 3.25 -11.45 -15.30
CA ARG A 16 3.11 -10.94 -13.94
C ARG A 16 4.16 -9.87 -13.61
N ASP A 17 5.40 -10.07 -14.07
CA ASP A 17 6.47 -9.07 -13.94
C ASP A 17 6.14 -7.75 -14.64
N ALA A 18 5.46 -7.79 -15.80
CA ALA A 18 5.04 -6.57 -16.49
C ALA A 18 3.97 -5.82 -15.69
N LEU A 19 3.03 -6.54 -15.06
CA LEU A 19 2.05 -5.95 -14.15
C LEU A 19 2.74 -5.35 -12.92
N HIS A 20 3.69 -6.06 -12.29
CA HIS A 20 4.47 -5.55 -11.16
C HIS A 20 5.19 -4.25 -11.52
N ALA A 21 5.97 -4.26 -12.59
CA ALA A 21 6.76 -3.11 -12.99
C ALA A 21 5.89 -1.86 -13.24
N ASP A 22 4.74 -2.05 -13.89
CA ASP A 22 3.81 -0.97 -14.20
C ASP A 22 3.03 -0.49 -12.97
N TYR A 23 2.57 -1.42 -12.11
CA TYR A 23 1.98 -1.11 -10.80
C TYR A 23 2.93 -0.25 -9.97
N GLU A 24 4.17 -0.70 -9.79
CA GLU A 24 5.16 0.02 -8.99
C GLU A 24 5.43 1.41 -9.56
N ALA A 25 5.62 1.52 -10.88
CA ALA A 25 5.90 2.79 -11.54
C ALA A 25 4.71 3.76 -11.42
N ARG A 26 3.47 3.28 -11.59
CA ARG A 26 2.27 4.11 -11.42
C ARG A 26 2.05 4.53 -9.97
N TYR A 27 2.25 3.63 -9.02
CA TYR A 27 2.07 3.93 -7.60
C TYR A 27 3.10 4.97 -7.12
N VAL A 28 4.37 4.82 -7.51
CA VAL A 28 5.40 5.84 -7.22
C VAL A 28 4.99 7.21 -7.78
N ARG A 29 4.55 7.28 -9.05
CA ARG A 29 4.07 8.54 -9.65
C ARG A 29 2.86 9.11 -8.92
N PHE A 30 1.92 8.26 -8.51
CA PHE A 30 0.75 8.69 -7.74
C PHE A 30 1.17 9.33 -6.41
N VAL A 31 2.04 8.67 -5.64
CA VAL A 31 2.55 9.22 -4.38
C VAL A 31 3.32 10.53 -4.59
N GLN A 32 4.14 10.62 -5.63
CA GLN A 32 4.83 11.87 -5.99
C GLN A 32 3.85 12.99 -6.34
N SER A 33 2.73 12.67 -7.01
CA SER A 33 1.69 13.66 -7.30
C SER A 33 0.99 14.15 -6.03
N LEU A 34 0.75 13.27 -5.05
CA LEU A 34 0.22 13.67 -3.73
C LEU A 34 1.22 14.56 -3.00
N ARG A 35 2.52 14.21 -3.01
CA ARG A 35 3.57 15.04 -2.41
C ARG A 35 3.67 16.43 -3.04
N ALA A 36 3.56 16.51 -4.37
CA ALA A 36 3.60 17.79 -5.07
C ALA A 36 2.41 18.69 -4.71
N ARG A 37 1.22 18.09 -4.54
CA ARG A 37 0.01 18.80 -4.12
C ARG A 37 0.03 19.21 -2.65
N ASP A 38 0.53 18.32 -1.79
CA ASP A 38 0.49 18.46 -0.34
C ASP A 38 1.89 18.24 0.27
N PRO A 39 2.82 19.22 0.16
CA PRO A 39 4.24 19.03 0.54
C PRO A 39 4.48 18.64 2.00
N GLY A 40 3.58 19.01 2.91
CA GLY A 40 3.63 18.67 4.34
C GLY A 40 2.92 17.37 4.73
N ALA A 41 2.21 16.70 3.82
CA ALA A 41 1.42 15.52 4.19
C ALA A 41 2.32 14.36 4.67
N LEU A 42 1.89 13.64 5.71
CA LEU A 42 2.37 12.27 5.95
C LEU A 42 1.61 11.33 5.01
N ILE A 43 2.34 10.61 4.16
CA ILE A 43 1.74 9.60 3.28
C ILE A 43 1.86 8.25 3.98
N VAL A 44 0.73 7.56 4.16
CA VAL A 44 0.69 6.23 4.80
C VAL A 44 0.29 5.20 3.77
N LEU A 45 1.20 4.27 3.46
CA LEU A 45 0.90 3.12 2.62
C LEU A 45 0.71 1.91 3.53
N TRP A 46 -0.45 1.27 3.45
CA TRP A 46 -0.69 0.01 4.16
C TRP A 46 -0.96 -1.10 3.16
N ALA A 47 -0.58 -2.32 3.51
CA ALA A 47 -0.71 -3.49 2.64
C ALA A 47 -1.07 -4.73 3.45
N THR A 48 -1.87 -5.61 2.85
CA THR A 48 -2.18 -6.94 3.40
C THR A 48 -1.26 -8.01 2.80
N ASP A 49 -1.17 -9.16 3.47
CA ASP A 49 -0.51 -10.38 3.01
C ASP A 49 -1.38 -11.27 2.09
N LEU A 50 -2.55 -10.79 1.64
CA LEU A 50 -3.33 -11.47 0.60
C LEU A 50 -2.54 -11.66 -0.71
N ALA A 51 -3.06 -12.55 -1.57
CA ALA A 51 -2.39 -13.03 -2.78
C ALA A 51 -1.01 -13.63 -2.48
N ASP A 52 -0.96 -14.54 -1.49
CA ASP A 52 0.25 -15.23 -1.06
C ASP A 52 1.42 -14.27 -0.73
N GLY A 53 1.11 -13.10 -0.16
CA GLY A 53 2.07 -12.07 0.22
C GLY A 53 2.50 -11.13 -0.90
N GLU A 54 2.01 -11.32 -2.13
CA GLU A 54 2.38 -10.52 -3.30
C GLU A 54 2.06 -9.03 -3.12
N ILE A 55 0.89 -8.71 -2.55
CA ILE A 55 0.48 -7.31 -2.33
C ILE A 55 1.51 -6.61 -1.41
N ALA A 56 1.87 -7.23 -0.29
CA ALA A 56 2.86 -6.67 0.62
C ALA A 56 4.26 -6.57 -0.01
N ALA A 57 4.66 -7.57 -0.81
CA ALA A 57 5.94 -7.56 -1.52
C ALA A 57 6.05 -6.39 -2.52
N GLU A 58 5.04 -6.19 -3.36
CA GLU A 58 5.07 -5.11 -4.37
C GLU A 58 4.96 -3.71 -3.73
N VAL A 59 4.15 -3.54 -2.67
CA VAL A 59 4.11 -2.27 -1.93
C VAL A 59 5.45 -1.99 -1.24
N THR A 60 6.14 -3.02 -0.73
CA THR A 60 7.49 -2.86 -0.16
C THR A 60 8.48 -2.31 -1.19
N LYS A 61 8.43 -2.81 -2.43
CA LYS A 61 9.26 -2.30 -3.53
C LYS A 61 8.91 -0.85 -3.89
N VAL A 62 7.62 -0.48 -3.89
CA VAL A 62 7.18 0.91 -4.06
C VAL A 62 7.75 1.82 -2.97
N VAL A 63 7.66 1.42 -1.70
CA VAL A 63 8.20 2.15 -0.56
C VAL A 63 9.71 2.34 -0.69
N ALA A 64 10.44 1.29 -1.10
CA ALA A 64 11.88 1.36 -1.33
C ALA A 64 12.23 2.38 -2.44
N LYS A 65 11.50 2.36 -3.56
CA LYS A 65 11.69 3.34 -4.67
C LYS A 65 11.41 4.77 -4.22
N LEU A 66 10.33 5.00 -3.47
CA LEU A 66 9.99 6.32 -2.93
C LEU A 66 11.08 6.85 -2.00
N ARG A 67 11.54 6.03 -1.05
CA ARG A 67 12.62 6.39 -0.13
C ARG A 67 13.93 6.67 -0.89
N ALA A 68 14.26 5.87 -1.90
CA ALA A 68 15.43 6.10 -2.75
C ALA A 68 15.33 7.43 -3.55
N SER A 69 14.12 7.87 -3.91
CA SER A 69 13.87 9.18 -4.51
C SER A 69 13.84 10.35 -3.51
N GLY A 70 14.09 10.09 -2.23
CA GLY A 70 14.17 11.12 -1.19
C GLY A 70 12.85 11.42 -0.47
N GLU A 71 11.80 10.62 -0.66
CA GLU A 71 10.57 10.75 0.13
C GLU A 71 10.83 10.38 1.60
N ARG A 72 10.63 11.35 2.49
CA ARG A 72 10.94 11.21 3.93
C ARG A 72 9.70 11.14 4.82
N ARG A 73 8.56 11.69 4.38
CA ARG A 73 7.30 11.72 5.14
C ARG A 73 6.39 10.62 4.65
N LEU A 74 6.87 9.38 4.79
CA LEU A 74 6.24 8.15 4.32
C LEU A 74 6.28 7.07 5.41
N ALA A 75 5.10 6.64 5.87
CA ALA A 75 4.94 5.47 6.72
C ALA A 75 4.50 4.26 5.88
N TYR A 76 5.07 3.09 6.17
CA TYR A 76 4.63 1.81 5.60
C TYR A 76 4.11 0.90 6.70
N VAL A 77 2.90 0.35 6.51
CA VAL A 77 2.17 -0.43 7.50
C VAL A 77 1.75 -1.78 6.90
N PRO A 78 2.58 -2.83 6.98
CA PRO A 78 2.14 -4.18 6.65
C PRO A 78 1.15 -4.68 7.71
N VAL A 79 0.00 -5.18 7.27
CA VAL A 79 -1.08 -5.72 8.12
C VAL A 79 -1.36 -7.15 7.68
N ASN A 80 -0.79 -8.10 8.42
CA ASN A 80 -0.85 -9.52 8.09
C ASN A 80 -1.88 -10.25 8.97
N GLY A 81 -2.36 -11.40 8.49
CA GLY A 81 -3.18 -12.32 9.28
C GLY A 81 -4.61 -11.83 9.53
N LEU A 82 -5.17 -11.03 8.62
CA LEU A 82 -6.58 -10.65 8.66
C LEU A 82 -7.48 -11.84 8.29
N ALA A 83 -8.66 -11.94 8.90
CA ALA A 83 -9.55 -13.09 8.78
C ALA A 83 -10.50 -13.02 7.57
N PHE A 84 -10.86 -11.82 7.10
CA PHE A 84 -11.72 -11.60 5.93
C PHE A 84 -13.08 -12.31 5.99
N THR A 85 -13.70 -12.34 7.16
CA THR A 85 -14.92 -13.12 7.41
C THR A 85 -16.24 -12.39 7.09
N ALA A 86 -16.17 -11.16 6.56
CA ALA A 86 -17.38 -10.44 6.11
C ALA A 86 -17.76 -10.83 4.66
N CYS A 87 -18.79 -10.16 4.13
CA CYS A 87 -19.32 -10.43 2.79
C CYS A 87 -18.21 -10.39 1.72
N ASN A 88 -18.26 -11.33 0.78
CA ASN A 88 -17.34 -11.41 -0.35
C ASN A 88 -15.85 -11.40 0.07
N ALA A 89 -15.53 -12.09 1.18
CA ALA A 89 -14.20 -12.13 1.75
C ALA A 89 -13.60 -10.73 2.03
N HIS A 90 -14.41 -9.81 2.55
CA HIS A 90 -13.94 -8.49 2.99
C HIS A 90 -13.56 -8.50 4.48
N PRO A 91 -12.75 -7.53 4.93
CA PRO A 91 -12.42 -7.37 6.34
C PRO A 91 -13.68 -7.31 7.23
N SER A 92 -13.70 -8.12 8.27
CA SER A 92 -14.70 -8.07 9.33
C SER A 92 -14.51 -6.85 10.24
N LEU A 93 -15.46 -6.58 11.14
CA LEU A 93 -15.28 -5.52 12.15
C LEU A 93 -14.01 -5.75 13.01
N ALA A 94 -13.69 -7.01 13.31
CA ALA A 94 -12.47 -7.36 14.04
C ALA A 94 -11.22 -7.03 13.22
N ASP A 95 -11.21 -7.34 11.92
CA ASP A 95 -10.11 -6.99 11.01
C ASP A 95 -9.95 -5.48 10.88
N GLN A 96 -11.06 -4.75 10.76
CA GLN A 96 -11.06 -3.29 10.69
C GLN A 96 -10.45 -2.66 11.94
N LYS A 97 -10.70 -3.24 13.13
CA LYS A 97 -10.04 -2.81 14.37
C LYS A 97 -8.52 -3.03 14.31
N VAL A 98 -8.06 -4.17 13.83
CA VAL A 98 -6.63 -4.45 13.67
C VAL A 98 -5.99 -3.45 12.69
N ILE A 99 -6.63 -3.20 11.55
CA ILE A 99 -6.15 -2.23 10.56
C ILE A 99 -6.05 -0.83 11.18
N ALA A 100 -7.11 -0.40 11.87
CA ALA A 100 -7.16 0.92 12.51
C ALA A 100 -6.06 1.08 13.57
N ASP A 101 -5.90 0.11 14.47
CA ASP A 101 -4.90 0.16 15.54
C ASP A 101 -3.46 0.21 14.96
N ARG A 102 -3.19 -0.52 13.87
CA ARG A 102 -1.88 -0.52 13.20
C ARG A 102 -1.58 0.80 12.50
N ILE A 103 -2.55 1.35 11.77
CA ILE A 103 -2.39 2.62 11.07
C ILE A 103 -2.25 3.78 12.07
N ALA A 104 -3.10 3.82 13.10
CA ALA A 104 -3.02 4.83 14.15
C ALA A 104 -1.65 4.79 14.85
N GLY A 105 -1.19 3.60 15.26
CA GLY A 105 0.12 3.46 15.87
C GLY A 105 1.26 3.92 14.95
N ALA A 106 1.19 3.66 13.65
CA ALA A 106 2.19 4.15 12.70
C ALA A 106 2.19 5.68 12.58
N ILE A 107 1.01 6.30 12.54
CA ILE A 107 0.88 7.77 12.52
C ILE A 107 1.44 8.38 13.81
N ASP A 108 1.14 7.78 14.96
CA ASP A 108 1.59 8.29 16.27
C ASP A 108 3.12 8.26 16.44
N THR A 109 3.85 7.43 15.69
CA THR A 109 5.33 7.46 15.67
C THR A 109 5.93 8.65 14.91
N GLN A 110 5.11 9.37 14.14
CA GLN A 110 5.56 10.49 13.32
C GLN A 110 5.26 11.80 14.08
N ALA A 111 6.28 12.30 14.79
CA ALA A 111 6.15 13.45 15.69
C ALA A 111 5.61 14.73 15.03
N ASP A 112 5.74 14.84 13.71
CA ASP A 112 5.32 15.98 12.88
C ASP A 112 4.11 15.67 11.99
N ALA A 113 3.42 14.54 12.18
CA ALA A 113 2.27 14.14 11.37
C ALA A 113 1.13 15.16 11.37
N TRP A 114 0.96 15.84 12.50
CA TRP A 114 -0.15 16.79 12.75
C TRP A 114 0.29 18.25 12.70
N GLN A 115 1.57 18.52 12.45
CA GLN A 115 2.08 19.89 12.34
C GLN A 115 1.67 20.47 10.98
N ARG A 116 1.18 21.72 10.98
CA ARG A 116 0.73 22.45 9.79
C ARG A 116 1.87 23.22 9.15
#